data_AF-A0A6P9A3F7-F1
#
_entry.id   AF-A0A6P9A3F7-F1
#
_cell.length_a   1.000
_cell.length_b   1.000
_cell.length_c   1.000
_cell.angle_alpha   90.00
_cell.angle_beta   90.00
_cell.angle_gamma   90.00
#
_symmetry.space_group_name_H-M   'P 1'
#
loop_
_entity.id
_entity.type
_entity.pdbx_description
1 polymer ?
#
loop_
_entity_poly.entity_id
_entity_poly.type
_entity_poly.pdbx_seq_one_letter_code
_entity_poly.pdbx_strand_id
1 'polypeptide(L)'
;MARTKQTRRKRKPLCPPANVPPVKRNGAPKKTQKLLKTASPNCTSTHSWAVKDMEVMEVDKLIFPLEPYMSQQHKKIREIWMNGEKYDDNVFNVDSAPFKHCVVKKMLRYNSHLDDVCKELLKLPYNLMLNDLYSCQQSCVAEANNSHPAINAIVKLIKGPLRAFVQRVTGKKFSDKMTITASQYKYTDRLLCHDDNLHDRSVAFIFYLCKDWHEKDGGSLDLFDCDSENQPRDVVKSIFPAYGSFAFFEVTHNSYHQVSEIINPKSVRLSINGWYHGEALPEQVVWHAPLPKMLTPINPRDVSLDKFVNSTWLDPKTHAQVKPSFERELSISLPNFLKPEVFEEVSNALTNLKIKWEACGPANHRRYHVAKPSSLPVVVSQFLKLLQSKLWFWFLSECTVDIDPDSRSTPKCWFEVQRWQAGDYTVLVDDDPLNNMTGIDVHLYFGVEHQKHGGEVYYLGPDRDDEGNLEEAFHLEPENNTATMVAHIEGMAVLTKYLDHRNKPFFKICARYSQSLD
;
A
#
# COMPACT_ATOMS: atom_id res chain seq x y z
N MET A 1 30.90 67.49 25.17
CA MET A 1 30.32 66.41 26.01
C MET A 1 29.55 65.47 25.11
N ALA A 2 30.08 64.26 24.97
CA ALA A 2 29.69 63.25 23.99
C ALA A 2 28.38 62.56 24.38
N ARG A 3 27.50 62.34 23.40
CA ARG A 3 26.39 61.38 23.49
C ARG A 3 26.71 60.20 22.59
N THR A 4 26.98 59.08 23.25
CA THR A 4 27.40 57.80 22.68
C THR A 4 26.26 57.16 21.90
N LYS A 5 26.46 56.94 20.59
CA LYS A 5 25.60 56.07 19.75
C LYS A 5 26.07 54.63 19.92
N GLN A 6 25.27 53.78 20.59
CA GLN A 6 25.50 52.34 20.63
C GLN A 6 24.99 51.69 19.32
N THR A 7 25.92 51.08 18.59
CA THR A 7 25.69 50.28 17.40
C THR A 7 25.24 48.87 17.80
N ARG A 8 24.09 48.43 17.27
CA ARG A 8 23.61 47.03 17.34
C ARG A 8 24.55 46.13 16.54
N ARG A 9 25.40 45.34 17.21
CA ARG A 9 26.15 44.23 16.60
C ARG A 9 25.20 43.05 16.36
N LYS A 10 24.97 42.69 15.10
CA LYS A 10 24.40 41.40 14.68
C LYS A 10 25.34 40.28 15.14
N ARG A 11 24.85 39.33 15.95
CA ARG A 11 25.57 38.08 16.25
C ARG A 11 25.42 37.14 15.06
N LYS A 12 26.55 36.71 14.47
CA LYS A 12 26.64 35.60 13.52
C LYS A 12 26.42 34.27 14.28
N PRO A 13 25.82 33.23 13.66
CA PRO A 13 25.74 31.91 14.26
C PRO A 13 27.14 31.27 14.31
N LEU A 14 27.43 30.59 15.43
CA LEU A 14 28.67 29.84 15.67
C LEU A 14 28.63 28.52 14.87
N CYS A 15 29.66 28.28 14.06
CA CYS A 15 29.96 26.95 13.53
C CYS A 15 30.45 26.01 14.65
N PRO A 16 30.11 24.71 14.64
CA PRO A 16 30.73 23.73 15.52
C PRO A 16 32.16 23.39 15.06
N PRO A 17 33.04 22.93 15.97
CA PRO A 17 34.45 22.73 15.68
C PRO A 17 34.69 21.49 14.80
N ALA A 18 35.49 21.68 13.76
CA ALA A 18 36.07 20.62 12.95
C ALA A 18 37.13 19.85 13.75
N ASN A 19 36.95 18.54 13.93
CA ASN A 19 37.99 17.52 14.05
C ASN A 19 37.37 16.14 14.17
N VAL A 20 37.07 15.50 13.04
CA VAL A 20 36.95 14.04 12.92
C VAL A 20 37.81 13.62 11.74
N PRO A 21 38.81 12.73 11.92
CA PRO A 21 39.66 12.27 10.82
C PRO A 21 38.84 11.42 9.83
N PRO A 22 39.20 11.41 8.53
CA PRO A 22 38.46 10.66 7.52
C PRO A 22 38.60 9.16 7.79
N VAL A 23 37.46 8.49 8.02
CA VAL A 23 37.41 7.03 8.11
C VAL A 23 37.74 6.47 6.74
N LYS A 24 38.89 5.80 6.63
CA LYS A 24 39.22 4.94 5.50
C LYS A 24 38.18 3.82 5.46
N ARG A 25 37.34 3.81 4.41
CA ARG A 25 36.48 2.67 4.05
C ARG A 25 37.36 1.47 3.72
N ASN A 26 37.63 0.62 4.71
CA ASN A 26 38.06 -0.74 4.44
C ASN A 26 36.82 -1.54 4.05
N GLY A 27 36.89 -2.17 2.86
CA GLY A 27 35.75 -2.74 2.16
C GLY A 27 35.01 -3.80 2.96
N ALA A 28 33.77 -3.50 3.31
CA ALA A 28 32.71 -4.51 3.41
C ALA A 28 32.17 -4.79 2.01
N PRO A 29 31.81 -6.05 1.67
CA PRO A 29 31.29 -6.39 0.36
C PRO A 29 30.01 -5.58 0.11
N LYS A 30 29.96 -4.87 -1.03
CA LYS A 30 28.76 -4.18 -1.51
C LYS A 30 27.62 -5.20 -1.64
N LYS A 31 26.79 -5.35 -0.60
CA LYS A 31 25.41 -5.76 -0.80
C LYS A 31 24.76 -4.60 -1.57
N THR A 32 24.28 -4.87 -2.77
CA THR A 32 23.48 -3.94 -3.55
C THR A 32 22.34 -3.46 -2.66
N GLN A 33 22.35 -2.20 -2.21
CA GLN A 33 21.18 -1.58 -1.60
C GLN A 33 20.04 -1.70 -2.62
N LYS A 34 19.00 -2.46 -2.29
CA LYS A 34 17.83 -2.57 -3.14
C LYS A 34 17.00 -1.31 -2.91
N LEU A 35 16.84 -0.51 -3.96
CA LEU A 35 15.91 0.60 -3.93
C LEU A 35 14.49 0.03 -3.94
N LEU A 36 13.71 0.35 -2.89
CA LEU A 36 12.28 0.13 -2.94
C LEU A 36 11.67 1.30 -3.70
N LYS A 37 11.14 1.04 -4.89
CA LYS A 37 10.34 2.02 -5.61
C LYS A 37 9.11 2.33 -4.77
N THR A 38 8.86 3.61 -4.49
CA THR A 38 7.71 4.06 -3.70
C THR A 38 6.69 4.71 -4.62
N ALA A 39 5.39 4.60 -4.30
CA ALA A 39 4.40 5.46 -4.95
C ALA A 39 4.66 6.91 -4.51
N SER A 40 5.23 7.73 -5.39
CA SER A 40 5.10 9.19 -5.21
C SER A 40 3.62 9.56 -5.37
N PRO A 41 3.04 10.41 -4.51
CA PRO A 41 1.69 10.97 -4.71
C PRO A 41 1.59 11.67 -6.07
N ASN A 42 2.73 12.19 -6.53
CA ASN A 42 2.92 12.78 -7.83
C ASN A 42 3.62 11.80 -8.78
N CYS A 43 3.11 10.57 -8.92
CA CYS A 43 3.59 9.63 -9.93
C CYS A 43 3.29 10.18 -11.34
N THR A 44 4.18 11.05 -11.82
CA THR A 44 4.17 11.71 -13.13
C THR A 44 4.42 10.75 -14.28
N SER A 45 4.67 9.46 -14.01
CA SER A 45 5.00 8.46 -15.03
C SER A 45 3.89 8.26 -16.08
N THR A 46 2.62 8.53 -15.73
CA THR A 46 1.50 8.47 -16.68
C THR A 46 1.16 9.81 -17.34
N HIS A 47 1.67 10.93 -16.82
CA HIS A 47 1.44 12.26 -17.41
C HIS A 47 2.15 12.44 -18.75
N SER A 48 3.26 11.73 -18.98
CA SER A 48 3.98 11.75 -20.26
C SER A 48 3.26 10.98 -21.39
N TRP A 49 2.24 10.19 -21.09
CA TRP A 49 1.51 9.36 -22.07
C TRP A 49 0.19 9.98 -22.55
N ALA A 50 0.09 11.32 -22.48
CA ALA A 50 -1.03 12.05 -23.08
C ALA A 50 -0.97 11.94 -24.61
N VAL A 51 -2.07 11.49 -25.23
CA VAL A 51 -2.10 11.24 -26.68
C VAL A 51 -2.82 12.37 -27.41
N LYS A 52 -2.13 13.09 -28.30
CA LYS A 52 -2.76 14.11 -29.18
C LYS A 52 -3.77 13.50 -30.16
N ASP A 53 -4.68 14.34 -30.66
CA ASP A 53 -5.82 13.95 -31.49
C ASP A 53 -5.43 13.20 -32.78
N MET A 54 -6.28 12.25 -33.14
CA MET A 54 -6.36 11.70 -34.51
C MET A 54 -7.78 11.98 -35.03
N GLU A 55 -7.88 12.28 -36.33
CA GLU A 55 -9.14 12.61 -37.00
C GLU A 55 -10.25 11.55 -36.76
N VAL A 56 -11.47 12.05 -36.51
CA VAL A 56 -12.67 11.24 -36.30
C VAL A 56 -13.13 10.66 -37.65
N MET A 57 -13.15 9.34 -37.78
CA MET A 57 -13.62 8.64 -38.98
C MET A 57 -15.12 8.29 -38.93
N GLU A 58 -15.73 8.14 -40.10
CA GLU A 58 -17.12 7.69 -40.28
C GLU A 58 -17.39 6.31 -39.64
N VAL A 59 -18.55 6.17 -38.98
CA VAL A 59 -18.97 5.00 -38.19
C VAL A 59 -19.01 3.71 -39.03
N ASP A 60 -19.30 3.81 -40.32
CA ASP A 60 -19.49 2.67 -41.23
C ASP A 60 -18.18 2.00 -41.70
N LYS A 61 -17.01 2.50 -41.27
CA LYS A 61 -15.67 1.94 -41.55
C LYS A 61 -14.96 1.41 -40.31
N LEU A 62 -15.64 1.32 -39.17
CA LEU A 62 -15.03 0.85 -37.91
C LEU A 62 -14.80 -0.67 -37.94
N ILE A 63 -13.57 -1.09 -37.66
CA ILE A 63 -13.21 -2.50 -37.44
C ILE A 63 -13.95 -3.07 -36.21
N PHE A 64 -14.28 -2.20 -35.25
CA PHE A 64 -15.02 -2.54 -34.03
C PHE A 64 -16.34 -1.78 -33.96
N PRO A 65 -17.40 -2.24 -34.67
CA PRO A 65 -18.71 -1.62 -34.58
C PRO A 65 -19.32 -1.87 -33.19
N LEU A 66 -19.82 -0.79 -32.56
CA LEU A 66 -20.56 -0.87 -31.31
C LEU A 66 -21.86 -1.66 -31.49
N GLU A 67 -22.26 -2.38 -30.45
CA GLU A 67 -23.54 -3.07 -30.41
C GLU A 67 -24.69 -2.05 -30.53
N PRO A 68 -25.59 -2.16 -31.54
CA PRO A 68 -26.66 -1.18 -31.77
C PRO A 68 -27.52 -0.87 -30.54
N TYR A 69 -27.73 -1.87 -29.68
CA TYR A 69 -28.45 -1.69 -28.42
C TYR A 69 -27.85 -0.58 -27.53
N MET A 70 -26.52 -0.38 -27.55
CA MET A 70 -25.87 0.69 -26.77
C MET A 70 -26.32 2.08 -27.22
N SER A 71 -26.36 2.29 -28.53
CA SER A 71 -26.80 3.55 -29.13
C SER A 71 -28.31 3.77 -28.96
N GLN A 72 -29.11 2.70 -28.86
CA GLN A 72 -30.56 2.84 -28.62
C GLN A 72 -30.88 3.18 -27.17
N GLN A 73 -30.13 2.63 -26.21
CA GLN A 73 -30.43 2.77 -24.78
C GLN A 73 -29.69 3.89 -24.06
N HIS A 74 -28.78 4.62 -24.71
CA HIS A 74 -27.94 5.64 -24.03
C HIS A 74 -28.74 6.69 -23.22
N LYS A 75 -29.95 7.07 -23.65
CA LYS A 75 -30.81 8.01 -22.90
C LYS A 75 -31.32 7.39 -21.59
N LYS A 76 -31.85 6.16 -21.68
CA LYS A 76 -32.30 5.39 -20.52
C LYS A 76 -31.16 5.18 -19.52
N ILE A 77 -29.98 4.76 -20.02
CA ILE A 77 -28.80 4.54 -19.17
C ILE A 77 -28.33 5.84 -18.52
N ARG A 78 -28.40 6.97 -19.23
CA ARG A 78 -28.14 8.30 -18.64
C ARG A 78 -29.12 8.63 -17.52
N GLU A 79 -30.42 8.40 -17.71
CA GLU A 79 -31.44 8.66 -16.69
C GLU A 79 -31.16 7.85 -15.42
N ILE A 80 -30.92 6.54 -15.57
CA ILE A 80 -30.51 5.64 -14.48
C ILE A 80 -29.25 6.17 -13.76
N TRP A 81 -28.22 6.53 -14.53
CA TRP A 81 -26.96 7.08 -14.00
C TRP A 81 -27.17 8.37 -13.20
N MET A 82 -27.99 9.28 -13.72
CA MET A 82 -28.24 10.58 -13.09
C MET A 82 -29.06 10.42 -11.81
N ASN A 83 -30.06 9.54 -11.83
CA ASN A 83 -30.90 9.23 -10.66
C ASN A 83 -30.18 8.38 -9.61
N GLY A 84 -29.01 7.80 -9.94
CA GLY A 84 -28.27 6.91 -9.05
C GLY A 84 -29.00 5.58 -8.84
N GLU A 85 -29.77 5.14 -9.83
CA GLU A 85 -30.52 3.89 -9.78
C GLU A 85 -29.63 2.70 -10.15
N LYS A 86 -30.01 1.51 -9.65
CA LYS A 86 -29.39 0.25 -10.07
C LYS A 86 -30.13 -0.30 -11.28
N TYR A 87 -29.37 -0.77 -12.27
CA TYR A 87 -29.91 -1.40 -13.48
C TYR A 87 -29.01 -2.55 -13.93
N ASP A 88 -29.61 -3.69 -14.25
CA ASP A 88 -28.86 -4.83 -14.78
C ASP A 88 -29.66 -5.50 -15.89
N ASP A 89 -29.05 -5.66 -17.06
CA ASP A 89 -29.55 -6.45 -18.17
C ASP A 89 -28.41 -7.27 -18.82
N ASN A 90 -28.69 -7.83 -19.99
CA ASN A 90 -27.73 -8.67 -20.73
C ASN A 90 -26.54 -7.89 -21.31
N VAL A 91 -26.59 -6.56 -21.33
CA VAL A 91 -25.58 -5.66 -21.92
C VAL A 91 -25.00 -4.71 -20.88
N PHE A 92 -25.82 -4.14 -20.01
CA PHE A 92 -25.43 -3.12 -19.03
C PHE A 92 -25.61 -3.62 -17.61
N ASN A 93 -24.64 -3.29 -16.76
CA ASN A 93 -24.77 -3.30 -15.30
C ASN A 93 -24.40 -1.91 -14.81
N VAL A 94 -25.35 -1.16 -14.26
CA VAL A 94 -25.17 0.20 -13.74
C VAL A 94 -25.53 0.16 -12.26
N ASP A 95 -24.68 0.73 -11.42
CA ASP A 95 -24.95 0.82 -10.00
C ASP A 95 -24.25 2.06 -9.44
N SER A 96 -24.86 2.67 -8.42
CA SER A 96 -24.37 3.88 -7.76
C SER A 96 -23.68 3.58 -6.42
N ALA A 97 -23.75 2.33 -5.94
CA ALA A 97 -23.12 1.89 -4.69
C ALA A 97 -21.94 0.93 -4.97
N PRO A 98 -20.74 1.18 -4.41
CA PRO A 98 -20.40 2.24 -3.44
C PRO A 98 -20.22 3.64 -4.04
N PHE A 99 -19.99 3.73 -5.35
CA PHE A 99 -19.97 4.96 -6.14
C PHE A 99 -20.47 4.65 -7.56
N LYS A 100 -20.71 5.67 -8.40
CA LYS A 100 -21.26 5.45 -9.75
C LYS A 100 -20.28 4.71 -10.65
N HIS A 101 -20.68 3.51 -11.09
CA HIS A 101 -19.94 2.68 -12.02
C HIS A 101 -20.89 1.96 -12.98
N CYS A 102 -20.34 1.57 -14.14
CA CYS A 102 -21.07 0.83 -15.16
C CYS A 102 -20.14 -0.21 -15.80
N VAL A 103 -20.68 -1.41 -16.05
CA VAL A 103 -20.05 -2.47 -16.83
C VAL A 103 -20.90 -2.76 -18.05
N VAL A 104 -20.31 -2.61 -19.22
CA VAL A 104 -20.88 -2.99 -20.51
C VAL A 104 -20.37 -4.39 -20.88
N LYS A 105 -21.21 -5.40 -20.71
CA LYS A 105 -20.91 -6.83 -20.93
C LYS A 105 -20.73 -7.17 -22.43
N LYS A 106 -21.51 -6.54 -23.30
CA LYS A 106 -21.54 -6.78 -24.76
C LYS A 106 -21.43 -5.47 -25.52
N MET A 107 -20.24 -4.90 -25.55
CA MET A 107 -20.01 -3.58 -26.15
C MET A 107 -19.88 -3.65 -27.68
N LEU A 108 -19.27 -4.71 -28.20
CA LEU A 108 -19.01 -4.88 -29.63
C LEU A 108 -20.02 -5.83 -30.25
N ARG A 109 -20.41 -5.56 -31.51
CA ARG A 109 -21.26 -6.47 -32.28
C ARG A 109 -20.55 -7.80 -32.57
N TYR A 110 -19.24 -7.75 -32.83
CA TYR A 110 -18.40 -8.92 -33.07
C TYR A 110 -17.07 -8.81 -32.33
N ASN A 111 -16.70 -9.86 -31.61
CA ASN A 111 -15.41 -9.95 -30.90
C ASN A 111 -14.29 -10.56 -31.76
N SER A 112 -14.56 -10.91 -33.03
CA SER A 112 -13.63 -11.65 -33.91
C SER A 112 -12.26 -10.97 -34.07
N HIS A 113 -12.21 -9.65 -34.01
CA HIS A 113 -10.96 -8.87 -34.15
C HIS A 113 -10.23 -8.60 -32.83
N LEU A 114 -10.83 -8.92 -31.68
CA LEU A 114 -10.17 -8.73 -30.38
C LEU A 114 -8.98 -9.68 -30.20
N ASP A 115 -8.97 -10.82 -30.90
CA ASP A 115 -7.82 -11.73 -30.90
C ASP A 115 -6.59 -11.09 -31.53
N ASP A 116 -6.77 -10.28 -32.56
CA ASP A 116 -5.66 -9.57 -33.21
C ASP A 116 -5.15 -8.45 -32.32
N VAL A 117 -6.04 -7.76 -31.57
CA VAL A 117 -5.64 -6.81 -30.52
C VAL A 117 -4.78 -7.50 -29.47
N CYS A 118 -5.21 -8.66 -28.96
CA CYS A 118 -4.44 -9.42 -27.97
C CYS A 118 -3.06 -9.83 -28.52
N LYS A 119 -3.00 -10.36 -29.75
CA LYS A 119 -1.74 -10.75 -30.40
C LYS A 119 -0.78 -9.57 -30.58
N GLU A 120 -1.29 -8.39 -30.93
CA GLU A 120 -0.48 -7.19 -31.08
C GLU A 120 -0.02 -6.66 -29.72
N LEU A 121 -0.92 -6.62 -28.71
CA LEU A 121 -0.60 -6.14 -27.37
C LEU A 121 0.48 -6.97 -26.69
N LEU A 122 0.53 -8.29 -26.94
CA LEU A 122 1.58 -9.17 -26.40
C LEU A 122 2.96 -8.91 -27.02
N LYS A 123 3.06 -8.17 -28.13
CA LYS A 123 4.32 -7.84 -28.82
C LYS A 123 4.89 -6.48 -28.41
N LEU A 124 4.11 -5.66 -27.69
CA LEU A 124 4.58 -4.35 -27.24
C LEU A 124 5.68 -4.49 -26.17
N PRO A 125 6.60 -3.51 -26.06
CA PRO A 125 7.53 -3.45 -24.94
C PRO A 125 6.78 -3.03 -23.66
N TYR A 126 6.85 -3.87 -22.62
CA TYR A 126 6.27 -3.53 -21.32
C TYR A 126 7.35 -3.16 -20.31
N ASN A 127 7.03 -2.16 -19.49
CA ASN A 127 7.80 -1.77 -18.32
C ASN A 127 7.19 -2.43 -17.08
N LEU A 128 8.05 -2.97 -16.22
CA LEU A 128 7.64 -3.45 -14.90
C LEU A 128 7.30 -2.24 -14.02
N MET A 129 6.05 -2.19 -13.58
CA MET A 129 5.53 -1.23 -12.61
C MET A 129 5.46 -1.96 -11.27
N LEU A 130 6.34 -1.59 -10.34
CA LEU A 130 6.44 -2.23 -9.03
C LEU A 130 6.73 -1.18 -7.97
N ASN A 131 5.89 -1.12 -6.94
CA ASN A 131 6.11 -0.41 -5.69
C ASN A 131 5.28 -1.07 -4.58
N ASP A 132 5.08 -0.36 -3.47
CA ASP A 132 4.23 -0.76 -2.36
C ASP A 132 2.74 -0.88 -2.74
N LEU A 133 2.24 -0.01 -3.61
CA LEU A 133 0.85 0.03 -4.07
C LEU A 133 0.53 -0.99 -5.18
N TYR A 134 1.47 -1.26 -6.10
CA TYR A 134 1.21 -2.07 -7.29
C TYR A 134 2.37 -2.95 -7.71
N SER A 135 2.01 -4.03 -8.41
CA SER A 135 2.89 -4.89 -9.21
C SER A 135 2.14 -5.25 -10.46
N CYS A 136 2.59 -4.76 -11.61
CA CYS A 136 2.05 -5.11 -12.92
C CYS A 136 3.04 -4.73 -14.02
N GLN A 137 2.66 -4.95 -15.26
CA GLN A 137 3.44 -4.50 -16.42
C GLN A 137 2.59 -3.54 -17.24
N GLN A 138 3.16 -2.40 -17.66
CA GLN A 138 2.44 -1.43 -18.49
C GLN A 138 3.20 -1.09 -19.77
N SER A 139 2.43 -0.86 -20.84
CA SER A 139 2.91 -0.33 -22.12
C SER A 139 2.09 0.89 -22.51
N CYS A 140 2.75 1.87 -23.12
CA CYS A 140 2.08 2.94 -23.83
C CYS A 140 1.47 2.37 -25.12
N VAL A 141 0.16 2.54 -25.33
CA VAL A 141 -0.49 2.15 -26.60
C VAL A 141 -0.58 3.30 -27.60
N ALA A 142 -0.22 4.51 -27.18
CA ALA A 142 -0.13 5.69 -28.03
C ALA A 142 1.05 5.62 -29.02
N GLU A 143 2.11 4.90 -28.62
CA GLU A 143 3.33 4.69 -29.40
C GLU A 143 3.23 3.49 -30.35
N ALA A 144 2.04 2.89 -30.47
CA ALA A 144 1.76 1.88 -31.46
C ALA A 144 1.83 2.53 -32.85
N ASN A 145 3.02 2.53 -33.46
CA ASN A 145 3.25 2.95 -34.84
C ASN A 145 2.25 2.25 -35.80
N ASN A 146 2.21 2.67 -37.07
CA ASN A 146 1.37 2.06 -38.12
C ASN A 146 1.49 0.52 -38.26
N SER A 147 2.46 -0.11 -37.60
CA SER A 147 2.69 -1.56 -37.50
C SER A 147 1.67 -2.34 -36.66
N HIS A 148 0.76 -1.69 -35.92
CA HIS A 148 -0.23 -2.34 -35.05
C HIS A 148 -1.68 -1.91 -35.38
N PRO A 149 -2.24 -2.36 -36.52
CA PRO A 149 -3.55 -1.92 -36.98
C PRO A 149 -4.70 -2.27 -36.03
N ALA A 150 -4.66 -3.41 -35.32
CA ALA A 150 -5.73 -3.79 -34.39
C ALA A 150 -5.72 -2.92 -33.13
N ILE A 151 -4.53 -2.65 -32.56
CA ILE A 151 -4.38 -1.70 -31.44
C ILE A 151 -4.85 -0.30 -31.87
N ASN A 152 -4.43 0.17 -33.04
CA ASN A 152 -4.84 1.48 -33.54
C ASN A 152 -6.36 1.58 -33.70
N ALA A 153 -7.01 0.50 -34.16
CA ALA A 153 -8.45 0.46 -34.30
C ALA A 153 -9.19 0.50 -32.95
N ILE A 154 -8.72 -0.24 -31.92
CA ILE A 154 -9.36 -0.21 -30.60
C ILE A 154 -9.09 1.12 -29.87
N VAL A 155 -7.92 1.72 -30.03
CA VAL A 155 -7.60 3.05 -29.49
C VAL A 155 -8.50 4.12 -30.12
N LYS A 156 -8.74 4.06 -31.44
CA LYS A 156 -9.70 4.94 -32.13
C LYS A 156 -11.13 4.77 -31.61
N LEU A 157 -11.56 3.54 -31.35
CA LEU A 157 -12.85 3.25 -30.73
C LEU A 157 -12.99 3.92 -29.35
N ILE A 158 -11.95 3.78 -28.52
CA ILE A 158 -11.87 4.33 -27.16
C ILE A 158 -11.91 5.87 -27.18
N LYS A 159 -11.13 6.50 -28.07
CA LYS A 159 -11.04 7.96 -28.21
C LYS A 159 -12.31 8.60 -28.80
N GLY A 160 -13.00 7.92 -29.71
CA GLY A 160 -14.16 8.46 -30.42
C GLY A 160 -15.49 7.94 -29.88
N PRO A 161 -16.05 6.85 -30.45
CA PRO A 161 -17.39 6.36 -30.10
C PRO A 161 -17.59 6.09 -28.60
N LEU A 162 -16.62 5.47 -27.91
CA LEU A 162 -16.76 5.17 -26.48
C LEU A 162 -16.65 6.42 -25.61
N ARG A 163 -15.71 7.32 -25.90
CA ARG A 163 -15.64 8.64 -25.25
C ARG A 163 -16.99 9.35 -25.34
N ALA A 164 -17.58 9.39 -26.53
CA ALA A 164 -18.87 10.05 -26.75
C ALA A 164 -20.02 9.36 -26.01
N PHE A 165 -20.01 8.02 -25.93
CA PHE A 165 -20.98 7.26 -25.15
C PHE A 165 -20.85 7.56 -23.64
N VAL A 166 -19.65 7.46 -23.08
CA VAL A 166 -19.38 7.73 -21.66
C VAL A 166 -19.74 9.18 -21.31
N GLN A 167 -19.40 10.13 -22.18
CA GLN A 167 -19.75 11.55 -21.99
C GLN A 167 -21.27 11.76 -21.95
N ARG A 168 -22.03 11.05 -22.81
CA ARG A 168 -23.50 11.12 -22.82
C ARG A 168 -24.13 10.50 -21.57
N VAL A 169 -23.62 9.37 -21.10
CA VAL A 169 -24.14 8.67 -19.92
C VAL A 169 -23.86 9.45 -18.65
N THR A 170 -22.60 9.87 -18.45
CA THR A 170 -22.17 10.55 -17.22
C THR A 170 -22.58 12.02 -17.17
N GLY A 171 -22.81 12.64 -18.34
CA GLY A 171 -23.06 14.08 -18.44
C GLY A 171 -21.84 14.96 -18.16
N LYS A 172 -20.66 14.37 -17.92
CA LYS A 172 -19.41 15.11 -17.72
C LYS A 172 -18.96 15.76 -19.02
N LYS A 173 -18.19 16.84 -18.91
CA LYS A 173 -17.47 17.43 -20.05
C LYS A 173 -16.02 16.97 -19.96
N PHE A 174 -15.56 16.29 -20.99
CA PHE A 174 -14.17 15.87 -21.08
C PHE A 174 -13.35 16.89 -21.86
N SER A 175 -12.11 17.10 -21.44
CA SER A 175 -11.12 17.82 -22.22
C SER A 175 -10.61 16.96 -23.39
N ASP A 176 -9.69 17.50 -24.19
CA ASP A 176 -9.04 16.76 -25.28
C ASP A 176 -7.95 15.82 -24.73
N LYS A 177 -7.57 15.97 -23.45
CA LYS A 177 -6.58 15.12 -22.80
C LYS A 177 -7.19 13.75 -22.47
N MET A 178 -6.47 12.70 -22.85
CA MET A 178 -6.79 11.33 -22.54
C MET A 178 -5.50 10.55 -22.27
N THR A 179 -5.53 9.71 -21.23
CA THR A 179 -4.48 8.72 -20.95
C THR A 179 -5.02 7.34 -21.30
N ILE A 180 -4.27 6.58 -22.10
CA ILE A 180 -4.56 5.17 -22.44
C ILE A 180 -3.28 4.36 -22.29
N THR A 181 -3.36 3.27 -21.54
CA THR A 181 -2.28 2.30 -21.36
C THR A 181 -2.79 0.89 -21.62
N ALA A 182 -1.87 -0.02 -21.94
CA ALA A 182 -2.11 -1.46 -21.84
C ALA A 182 -1.46 -1.98 -20.56
N SER A 183 -2.21 -2.78 -19.80
CA SER A 183 -1.73 -3.39 -18.56
C SER A 183 -1.78 -4.92 -18.65
N GLN A 184 -0.73 -5.58 -18.18
CA GLN A 184 -0.67 -7.01 -17.93
C GLN A 184 -0.48 -7.26 -16.43
N TYR A 185 -1.35 -8.07 -15.84
CA TYR A 185 -1.15 -8.63 -14.51
C TYR A 185 -0.93 -10.14 -14.65
N LYS A 186 0.18 -10.61 -14.14
CA LYS A 186 0.61 -12.01 -14.11
C LYS A 186 0.48 -12.54 -12.69
N TYR A 187 0.83 -13.81 -12.48
CA TYR A 187 0.79 -14.45 -11.17
C TYR A 187 1.35 -13.56 -10.04
N THR A 188 0.57 -13.34 -8.97
CA THR A 188 0.87 -12.46 -7.81
C THR A 188 0.93 -10.95 -8.06
N ASP A 189 0.68 -10.50 -9.29
CA ASP A 189 0.47 -9.09 -9.58
C ASP A 189 -0.86 -8.60 -9.00
N ARG A 190 -0.89 -7.32 -8.65
CA ARG A 190 -2.02 -6.65 -7.98
C ARG A 190 -1.87 -5.12 -8.08
N LEU A 191 -2.93 -4.40 -7.79
CA LEU A 191 -2.93 -2.95 -7.57
C LEU A 191 -3.84 -2.71 -6.37
N LEU A 192 -3.29 -2.26 -5.24
CA LEU A 192 -4.00 -2.13 -3.97
C LEU A 192 -4.96 -0.94 -3.95
N CYS A 193 -5.68 -0.77 -2.84
CA CYS A 193 -6.73 0.24 -2.69
C CYS A 193 -6.25 1.67 -2.96
N HIS A 194 -6.86 2.35 -3.92
CA HIS A 194 -6.63 3.75 -4.30
C HIS A 194 -7.90 4.34 -4.93
N ASP A 195 -7.99 5.65 -5.11
CA ASP A 195 -9.22 6.34 -5.59
C ASP A 195 -9.14 6.91 -7.01
N ASP A 196 -7.95 6.86 -7.63
CA ASP A 196 -7.62 7.51 -8.90
C ASP A 196 -7.78 9.04 -8.92
N ASN A 197 -7.96 9.66 -7.75
CA ASN A 197 -8.17 11.10 -7.62
C ASN A 197 -6.86 11.88 -7.79
N LEU A 198 -6.47 12.04 -9.05
CA LEU A 198 -5.27 12.79 -9.43
C LEU A 198 -5.65 13.90 -10.43
N HIS A 199 -5.60 15.15 -9.94
CA HIS A 199 -5.77 16.37 -10.72
C HIS A 199 -7.06 16.43 -11.55
N ASP A 200 -6.96 16.18 -12.86
CA ASP A 200 -7.97 16.39 -13.87
C ASP A 200 -8.60 15.07 -14.37
N ARG A 201 -8.34 13.94 -13.71
CA ARG A 201 -8.99 12.66 -14.02
C ARG A 201 -10.48 12.73 -13.66
N SER A 202 -11.35 12.49 -14.64
CA SER A 202 -12.81 12.64 -14.46
C SER A 202 -13.54 11.29 -14.48
N VAL A 203 -13.22 10.43 -15.43
CA VAL A 203 -13.81 9.09 -15.55
C VAL A 203 -12.71 8.08 -15.87
N ALA A 204 -12.55 7.07 -15.02
CA ALA A 204 -11.68 5.93 -15.27
C ALA A 204 -12.40 4.90 -16.13
N PHE A 205 -11.67 4.17 -16.98
CA PHE A 205 -12.22 3.08 -17.77
C PHE A 205 -11.24 1.91 -17.88
N ILE A 206 -11.81 0.72 -18.08
CA ILE A 206 -11.09 -0.53 -18.30
C ILE A 206 -11.79 -1.31 -19.41
N PHE A 207 -11.07 -1.60 -20.48
CA PHE A 207 -11.45 -2.55 -21.52
C PHE A 207 -10.75 -3.88 -21.24
N TYR A 208 -11.51 -4.93 -20.98
CA TYR A 208 -10.99 -6.25 -20.62
C TYR A 208 -10.76 -7.14 -21.86
N LEU A 209 -9.56 -7.71 -21.95
CA LEU A 209 -9.12 -8.60 -23.03
C LEU A 209 -8.75 -10.00 -22.51
N CYS A 210 -9.33 -10.39 -21.36
CA CYS A 210 -9.08 -11.65 -20.70
C CYS A 210 -10.00 -12.75 -21.26
N LYS A 211 -9.48 -13.65 -22.10
CA LYS A 211 -10.21 -14.87 -22.51
C LYS A 211 -10.22 -15.89 -21.38
N ASP A 212 -11.32 -16.64 -21.27
CA ASP A 212 -11.49 -17.76 -20.35
C ASP A 212 -11.10 -17.43 -18.89
N TRP A 213 -11.49 -16.23 -18.43
CA TRP A 213 -11.23 -15.75 -17.07
C TRP A 213 -12.36 -16.15 -16.11
N HIS A 214 -12.00 -16.67 -14.95
CA HIS A 214 -12.93 -17.14 -13.93
C HIS A 214 -12.65 -16.44 -12.60
N GLU A 215 -13.62 -16.46 -11.69
CA GLU A 215 -13.47 -15.79 -10.38
C GLU A 215 -12.26 -16.30 -9.58
N LYS A 216 -11.99 -17.62 -9.66
CA LYS A 216 -10.84 -18.27 -9.01
C LYS A 216 -9.47 -17.82 -9.52
N ASP A 217 -9.42 -17.15 -10.68
CA ASP A 217 -8.17 -16.66 -11.26
C ASP A 217 -7.74 -15.33 -10.59
N GLY A 218 -8.62 -14.71 -9.79
CA GLY A 218 -8.38 -13.42 -9.14
C GLY A 218 -8.51 -12.25 -10.13
N GLY A 219 -7.83 -11.14 -9.88
CA GLY A 219 -7.79 -10.01 -10.81
C GLY A 219 -9.10 -9.22 -10.94
N SER A 220 -10.01 -9.34 -9.97
CA SER A 220 -11.25 -8.56 -9.92
C SER A 220 -10.95 -7.07 -9.75
N LEU A 221 -11.78 -6.23 -10.35
CA LEU A 221 -11.92 -4.83 -9.94
C LEU A 221 -12.81 -4.81 -8.69
N ASP A 222 -12.19 -4.69 -7.53
CA ASP A 222 -12.89 -4.62 -6.25
C ASP A 222 -13.18 -3.15 -5.92
N LEU A 223 -14.40 -2.85 -5.46
CA LEU A 223 -14.85 -1.52 -5.06
C LEU A 223 -15.11 -1.50 -3.56
N PHE A 224 -14.60 -0.48 -2.87
CA PHE A 224 -14.70 -0.34 -1.43
C PHE A 224 -15.87 0.56 -1.03
N ASP A 225 -16.51 0.25 0.10
CA ASP A 225 -17.32 1.24 0.80
C ASP A 225 -16.43 2.19 1.62
N CYS A 226 -17.02 3.26 2.14
CA CYS A 226 -16.34 4.24 2.99
C CYS A 226 -17.01 4.33 4.36
N ASP A 227 -16.27 4.81 5.35
CA ASP A 227 -16.82 5.25 6.63
C ASP A 227 -17.35 6.69 6.58
N SER A 228 -17.70 7.24 7.75
CA SER A 228 -18.18 8.62 7.89
C SER A 228 -17.12 9.69 7.61
N GLU A 229 -15.84 9.33 7.63
CA GLU A 229 -14.71 10.21 7.30
C GLU A 229 -14.22 10.01 5.86
N ASN A 230 -15.03 9.31 5.05
CA ASN A 230 -14.75 9.02 3.65
C ASN A 230 -13.50 8.14 3.44
N GLN A 231 -13.13 7.32 4.42
CA GLN A 231 -12.00 6.40 4.31
C GLN A 231 -12.45 4.99 3.92
N PRO A 232 -11.71 4.28 3.05
CA PRO A 232 -12.10 2.97 2.55
C PRO A 232 -12.02 1.88 3.62
N ARG A 233 -13.08 1.07 3.72
CA ARG A 233 -13.19 -0.04 4.68
C ARG A 233 -13.13 -1.40 4.00
N ASP A 234 -14.28 -1.89 3.52
CA ASP A 234 -14.45 -3.25 3.05
C ASP A 234 -14.74 -3.29 1.55
N VAL A 235 -14.28 -4.35 0.89
CA VAL A 235 -14.72 -4.64 -0.48
C VAL A 235 -16.19 -5.05 -0.45
N VAL A 236 -17.06 -4.23 -1.02
CA VAL A 236 -18.52 -4.49 -1.08
C VAL A 236 -18.99 -4.96 -2.45
N LYS A 237 -18.13 -4.86 -3.48
CA LYS A 237 -18.41 -5.32 -4.83
C LYS A 237 -17.13 -5.75 -5.55
N SER A 238 -17.21 -6.85 -6.28
CA SER A 238 -16.12 -7.35 -7.13
C SER A 238 -16.63 -7.56 -8.55
N ILE A 239 -15.95 -6.93 -9.52
CA ILE A 239 -16.25 -7.02 -10.95
C ILE A 239 -15.14 -7.84 -11.60
N PHE A 240 -15.49 -9.03 -12.09
CA PHE A 240 -14.50 -9.91 -12.73
C PHE A 240 -14.27 -9.54 -14.20
N PRO A 241 -13.02 -9.62 -14.69
CA PRO A 241 -12.71 -9.40 -16.10
C PRO A 241 -13.51 -10.32 -17.01
N ALA A 242 -14.17 -9.76 -18.00
CA ALA A 242 -14.85 -10.54 -19.05
C ALA A 242 -14.38 -10.09 -20.44
N TYR A 243 -14.11 -11.05 -21.33
CA TYR A 243 -13.57 -10.76 -22.66
C TYR A 243 -14.45 -9.82 -23.48
N GLY A 244 -13.91 -8.67 -23.89
CA GLY A 244 -14.62 -7.65 -24.67
C GLY A 244 -15.59 -6.78 -23.86
N SER A 245 -15.56 -6.89 -22.53
CA SER A 245 -16.35 -6.02 -21.65
C SER A 245 -15.62 -4.71 -21.35
N PHE A 246 -16.40 -3.68 -21.01
CA PHE A 246 -15.91 -2.34 -20.72
C PHE A 246 -16.51 -1.81 -19.42
N ALA A 247 -15.67 -1.57 -18.43
CA ALA A 247 -16.07 -0.94 -17.18
C ALA A 247 -15.65 0.54 -17.18
N PHE A 248 -16.46 1.40 -16.56
CA PHE A 248 -16.09 2.79 -16.29
C PHE A 248 -16.76 3.29 -15.01
N PHE A 249 -16.14 4.25 -14.34
CA PHE A 249 -16.66 4.87 -13.12
C PHE A 249 -16.21 6.32 -12.99
N GLU A 250 -17.02 7.12 -12.31
CA GLU A 250 -16.65 8.50 -11.98
C GLU A 250 -15.51 8.53 -10.97
N VAL A 251 -14.47 9.31 -11.27
CA VAL A 251 -13.41 9.60 -10.31
C VAL A 251 -13.98 10.62 -9.32
N THR A 252 -13.95 10.25 -8.05
CA THR A 252 -14.47 11.02 -6.92
C THR A 252 -13.52 10.84 -5.74
N HIS A 253 -13.71 11.61 -4.68
CA HIS A 253 -12.95 11.44 -3.45
C HIS A 253 -13.17 10.10 -2.74
N ASN A 254 -14.13 9.29 -3.20
CA ASN A 254 -14.49 8.03 -2.57
C ASN A 254 -14.61 6.88 -3.57
N SER A 255 -14.05 7.03 -4.77
CA SER A 255 -13.99 5.98 -5.78
C SER A 255 -12.90 4.95 -5.49
N TYR A 256 -12.78 4.52 -4.23
CA TYR A 256 -11.76 3.58 -3.79
C TYR A 256 -11.96 2.21 -4.41
N HIS A 257 -10.92 1.71 -5.05
CA HIS A 257 -10.93 0.44 -5.76
C HIS A 257 -9.53 -0.19 -5.79
N GLN A 258 -9.48 -1.47 -6.15
CA GLN A 258 -8.24 -2.21 -6.34
C GLN A 258 -8.36 -3.23 -7.48
N VAL A 259 -7.23 -3.73 -7.98
CA VAL A 259 -7.17 -4.97 -8.76
C VAL A 259 -6.68 -6.08 -7.84
N SER A 260 -7.57 -7.04 -7.55
CA SER A 260 -7.26 -8.17 -6.68
C SER A 260 -6.13 -9.03 -7.26
N GLU A 261 -5.42 -9.72 -6.39
CA GLU A 261 -4.25 -10.50 -6.77
C GLU A 261 -4.57 -11.56 -7.84
N ILE A 262 -3.67 -11.74 -8.82
CA ILE A 262 -3.78 -12.84 -9.79
C ILE A 262 -3.32 -14.15 -9.14
N ILE A 263 -4.24 -15.11 -9.06
CA ILE A 263 -4.04 -16.40 -8.39
C ILE A 263 -3.64 -17.49 -9.38
N ASN A 264 -4.02 -17.40 -10.64
CA ASN A 264 -3.70 -18.44 -11.61
C ASN A 264 -2.30 -18.22 -12.24
N PRO A 265 -1.34 -19.14 -12.05
CA PRO A 265 0.02 -18.97 -12.57
C PRO A 265 0.14 -19.06 -14.09
N LYS A 266 -0.91 -19.54 -14.79
CA LYS A 266 -0.90 -19.76 -16.24
C LYS A 266 -1.65 -18.67 -17.02
N SER A 267 -2.37 -17.79 -16.32
CA SER A 267 -3.22 -16.78 -16.95
C SER A 267 -2.58 -15.40 -16.89
N VAL A 268 -2.86 -14.57 -17.89
CA VAL A 268 -2.43 -13.16 -17.92
C VAL A 268 -3.69 -12.30 -18.05
N ARG A 269 -3.92 -11.44 -17.06
CA ARG A 269 -5.01 -10.46 -17.11
C ARG A 269 -4.57 -9.30 -17.99
N LEU A 270 -5.10 -9.24 -19.21
CA LEU A 270 -4.83 -8.20 -20.18
C LEU A 270 -5.97 -7.17 -20.23
N SER A 271 -5.62 -5.89 -20.18
CA SER A 271 -6.57 -4.79 -20.34
C SER A 271 -5.97 -3.59 -21.07
N ILE A 272 -6.83 -2.80 -21.72
CA ILE A 272 -6.54 -1.41 -22.09
C ILE A 272 -7.33 -0.52 -21.13
N ASN A 273 -6.67 0.38 -20.43
CA ASN A 273 -7.29 1.18 -19.37
C ASN A 273 -6.76 2.62 -19.37
N GLY A 274 -7.41 3.49 -18.62
CA GLY A 274 -6.96 4.87 -18.45
C GLY A 274 -8.08 5.81 -18.03
N TRP A 275 -7.93 7.08 -18.35
CA TRP A 275 -8.83 8.15 -17.90
C TRP A 275 -9.24 9.08 -19.03
N TYR A 276 -10.52 9.43 -19.03
CA TYR A 276 -11.01 10.65 -19.67
C TYR A 276 -10.81 11.81 -18.68
N HIS A 277 -10.11 12.86 -19.12
CA HIS A 277 -9.82 14.03 -18.27
C HIS A 277 -10.91 15.09 -18.41
N GLY A 278 -11.09 15.91 -17.38
CA GLY A 278 -12.13 16.93 -17.32
C GLY A 278 -11.83 17.98 -16.26
N GLU A 279 -12.88 18.51 -15.65
CA GLU A 279 -12.75 19.43 -14.53
C GLU A 279 -12.20 18.72 -13.30
N ALA A 280 -11.24 19.36 -12.62
CA ALA A 280 -10.67 18.85 -11.39
C ALA A 280 -11.72 18.83 -10.27
N LEU A 281 -11.58 17.85 -9.37
CA LEU A 281 -12.41 17.83 -8.17
C LEU A 281 -12.04 19.00 -7.24
N PRO A 282 -13.02 19.50 -6.45
CA PRO A 282 -12.72 20.50 -5.44
C PRO A 282 -11.76 19.92 -4.41
N GLU A 283 -10.86 20.75 -3.88
CA GLU A 283 -9.93 20.34 -2.85
C GLU A 283 -10.66 19.81 -1.60
N GLN A 284 -10.12 18.75 -0.99
CA GLN A 284 -10.63 18.16 0.24
C GLN A 284 -9.66 18.34 1.39
N VAL A 285 -10.20 18.30 2.61
CA VAL A 285 -9.41 18.29 3.84
C VAL A 285 -8.63 16.98 3.89
N VAL A 286 -7.32 17.08 4.11
CA VAL A 286 -6.44 15.92 4.32
C VAL A 286 -6.88 15.20 5.58
N TRP A 287 -7.19 13.91 5.44
CA TRP A 287 -7.46 13.04 6.58
C TRP A 287 -6.14 12.59 7.21
N HIS A 288 -6.07 12.61 8.54
CA HIS A 288 -4.92 12.14 9.30
C HIS A 288 -5.31 10.94 10.15
N ALA A 289 -4.49 9.89 10.11
CA ALA A 289 -4.75 8.70 10.92
C ALA A 289 -4.68 9.02 12.41
N PRO A 290 -5.55 8.44 13.25
CA PRO A 290 -5.45 8.60 14.69
C PRO A 290 -4.17 7.94 15.21
N LEU A 291 -3.47 8.61 16.13
CA LEU A 291 -2.37 8.01 16.85
C LEU A 291 -2.86 6.88 17.78
N PRO A 292 -2.10 5.79 17.94
CA PRO A 292 -2.44 4.75 18.88
C PRO A 292 -2.42 5.30 20.31
N LYS A 293 -3.21 4.66 21.18
CA LYS A 293 -3.21 5.01 22.61
C LYS A 293 -1.85 4.68 23.22
N MET A 294 -1.12 5.72 23.59
CA MET A 294 0.15 5.59 24.31
C MET A 294 -0.08 5.13 25.76
N LEU A 295 0.71 4.14 26.18
CA LEU A 295 0.69 3.49 27.47
C LEU A 295 1.94 3.86 28.28
N THR A 296 1.79 3.98 29.59
CA THR A 296 2.91 4.20 30.52
C THR A 296 3.42 2.88 31.12
N PRO A 297 4.69 2.82 31.54
CA PRO A 297 5.25 1.67 32.22
C PRO A 297 4.48 1.26 33.47
N ILE A 298 4.30 -0.04 33.67
CA ILE A 298 3.64 -0.61 34.86
C ILE A 298 4.62 -1.41 35.72
N ASN A 299 4.24 -1.71 36.96
CA ASN A 299 5.00 -2.57 37.88
C ASN A 299 4.17 -3.79 38.30
N PRO A 300 4.00 -4.79 37.41
CA PRO A 300 3.20 -5.97 37.74
C PRO A 300 3.96 -6.84 38.74
N ARG A 301 3.25 -7.44 39.70
CA ARG A 301 3.84 -8.36 40.68
C ARG A 301 3.95 -9.79 40.16
N ASP A 302 3.21 -10.10 39.10
CA ASP A 302 3.00 -11.44 38.56
C ASP A 302 3.88 -11.78 37.36
N VAL A 303 4.65 -10.82 36.82
CA VAL A 303 5.54 -11.03 35.67
C VAL A 303 7.01 -10.84 36.06
N SER A 304 7.90 -11.55 35.37
CA SER A 304 9.34 -11.40 35.52
C SER A 304 10.05 -11.77 34.23
N LEU A 305 11.17 -11.12 33.92
CA LEU A 305 11.95 -11.37 32.71
C LEU A 305 12.44 -12.82 32.65
N ASP A 306 12.94 -13.37 33.77
CA ASP A 306 13.48 -14.73 33.85
C ASP A 306 12.45 -15.82 33.58
N LYS A 307 11.15 -15.51 33.67
CA LYS A 307 10.09 -16.48 33.32
C LYS A 307 9.88 -16.58 31.82
N PHE A 308 10.05 -15.48 31.08
CA PHE A 308 9.73 -15.41 29.64
C PHE A 308 10.98 -15.48 28.76
N VAL A 309 12.01 -14.72 29.13
CA VAL A 309 13.20 -14.46 28.31
C VAL A 309 14.26 -15.52 28.54
N ASN A 310 14.94 -15.93 27.48
CA ASN A 310 16.08 -16.82 27.52
C ASN A 310 17.22 -16.19 28.35
N SER A 311 17.81 -16.98 29.26
CA SER A 311 18.86 -16.50 30.18
C SER A 311 20.08 -15.90 29.50
N THR A 312 20.38 -16.29 28.25
CA THR A 312 21.44 -15.67 27.46
C THR A 312 21.26 -14.16 27.32
N TRP A 313 20.01 -13.71 27.15
CA TRP A 313 19.65 -12.30 27.01
C TRP A 313 19.47 -11.60 28.36
N LEU A 314 19.66 -12.29 29.48
CA LEU A 314 19.63 -11.69 30.82
C LEU A 314 21.03 -11.57 31.43
N ASP A 315 22.07 -12.03 30.74
CA ASP A 315 23.46 -11.91 31.16
C ASP A 315 23.99 -10.49 30.86
N PRO A 316 24.43 -9.71 31.86
CA PRO A 316 25.02 -8.39 31.66
C PRO A 316 26.21 -8.39 30.69
N LYS A 317 26.95 -9.51 30.57
CA LYS A 317 28.05 -9.64 29.60
C LYS A 317 27.56 -9.68 28.16
N THR A 318 26.35 -10.21 27.93
CA THR A 318 25.69 -10.19 26.62
C THR A 318 25.25 -8.77 26.31
N HIS A 319 24.62 -8.06 27.25
CA HIS A 319 24.19 -6.67 27.07
C HIS A 319 25.35 -5.74 26.70
N ALA A 320 26.51 -5.92 27.33
CA ALA A 320 27.73 -5.16 27.04
C ALA A 320 28.22 -5.31 25.57
N GLN A 321 27.77 -6.33 24.85
CA GLN A 321 28.06 -6.54 23.42
C GLN A 321 26.89 -6.11 22.53
N VAL A 322 25.66 -6.32 22.99
CA VAL A 322 24.42 -5.99 22.28
C VAL A 322 24.29 -4.48 22.08
N LYS A 323 24.42 -3.68 23.14
CA LYS A 323 24.18 -2.24 23.08
C LYS A 323 25.12 -1.49 22.12
N PRO A 324 26.45 -1.69 22.16
CA PRO A 324 27.34 -1.06 21.18
C PRO A 324 27.07 -1.51 19.73
N SER A 325 26.51 -2.72 19.54
CA SER A 325 26.14 -3.21 18.21
C SER A 325 24.88 -2.50 17.71
N PHE A 326 23.87 -2.36 18.58
CA PHE A 326 22.68 -1.57 18.29
C PHE A 326 23.02 -0.11 18.00
N GLU A 327 23.84 0.55 18.83
CA GLU A 327 24.23 1.95 18.64
C GLU A 327 24.94 2.21 17.30
N ARG A 328 25.63 1.19 16.75
CA ARG A 328 26.31 1.28 15.46
C ARG A 328 25.38 1.00 14.27
N GLU A 329 24.54 -0.03 14.38
CA GLU A 329 23.71 -0.53 13.26
C GLU A 329 22.27 -0.01 13.29
N LEU A 330 21.88 0.70 14.36
CA LEU A 330 20.51 1.17 14.64
C LEU A 330 19.44 0.07 14.63
N SER A 331 19.87 -1.17 14.72
CA SER A 331 19.04 -2.36 14.73
C SER A 331 19.79 -3.52 15.39
N ILE A 332 19.06 -4.44 16.01
CA ILE A 332 19.61 -5.69 16.53
C ILE A 332 18.55 -6.77 16.55
N SER A 333 18.94 -8.02 16.25
CA SER A 333 18.08 -9.19 16.35
C SER A 333 18.60 -10.14 17.42
N LEU A 334 17.73 -10.52 18.34
CA LEU A 334 18.01 -11.42 19.45
C LEU A 334 17.30 -12.77 19.18
N PRO A 335 17.95 -13.75 18.52
CA PRO A 335 17.32 -15.03 18.21
C PRO A 335 17.09 -15.87 19.47
N ASN A 336 16.12 -16.79 19.39
CA ASN A 336 15.68 -17.63 20.51
C ASN A 336 15.38 -16.78 21.77
N PHE A 337 14.68 -15.67 21.56
CA PHE A 337 14.47 -14.64 22.57
C PHE A 337 13.69 -15.15 23.76
N LEU A 338 12.52 -15.73 23.51
CA LEU A 338 11.72 -16.40 24.53
C LEU A 338 12.29 -17.78 24.78
N LYS A 339 12.12 -18.25 26.02
CA LYS A 339 12.38 -19.65 26.33
C LYS A 339 11.52 -20.55 25.43
N PRO A 340 12.04 -21.71 24.97
CA PRO A 340 11.32 -22.58 24.04
C PRO A 340 9.89 -22.90 24.47
N GLU A 341 9.70 -23.26 25.75
CA GLU A 341 8.39 -23.60 26.30
C GLU A 341 7.40 -22.42 26.30
N VAL A 342 7.89 -21.20 26.53
CA VAL A 342 7.09 -19.97 26.52
C VAL A 342 6.73 -19.60 25.09
N PHE A 343 7.68 -19.71 24.16
CA PHE A 343 7.43 -19.47 22.74
C PHE A 343 6.35 -20.42 22.20
N GLU A 344 6.42 -21.71 22.53
CA GLU A 344 5.42 -22.69 22.14
C GLU A 344 4.05 -22.38 22.76
N GLU A 345 4.01 -22.05 24.05
CA GLU A 345 2.76 -21.71 24.75
C GLU A 345 2.07 -20.47 24.14
N VAL A 346 2.84 -19.39 23.90
CA VAL A 346 2.33 -18.17 23.26
C VAL A 346 1.91 -18.43 21.81
N SER A 347 2.71 -19.15 21.03
CA SER A 347 2.38 -19.50 19.64
C SER A 347 1.07 -20.27 19.56
N ASN A 348 0.91 -21.31 20.39
CA ASN A 348 -0.31 -22.10 20.44
C ASN A 348 -1.51 -21.25 20.89
N ALA A 349 -1.32 -20.38 21.90
CA ALA A 349 -2.37 -19.49 22.38
C ALA A 349 -2.87 -18.52 21.29
N LEU A 350 -2.00 -18.01 20.43
CA LEU A 350 -2.37 -17.10 19.34
C LEU A 350 -3.23 -17.76 18.25
N THR A 351 -3.21 -19.09 18.14
CA THR A 351 -4.10 -19.85 17.23
C THR A 351 -5.53 -20.01 17.76
N ASN A 352 -5.80 -19.55 19.00
CA ASN A 352 -7.09 -19.75 19.65
C ASN A 352 -8.22 -19.02 18.92
N LEU A 353 -9.21 -19.79 18.45
CA LEU A 353 -10.39 -19.29 17.73
C LEU A 353 -11.27 -18.33 18.53
N LYS A 354 -11.09 -18.25 19.86
CA LYS A 354 -11.82 -17.30 20.73
C LYS A 354 -11.25 -15.88 20.70
N ILE A 355 -10.05 -15.68 20.14
CA ILE A 355 -9.48 -14.34 19.96
C ILE A 355 -10.37 -13.57 18.97
N LYS A 356 -10.82 -12.39 19.39
CA LYS A 356 -11.60 -11.49 18.56
C LYS A 356 -10.64 -10.60 17.79
N TRP A 357 -10.52 -10.86 16.50
CA TRP A 357 -9.70 -10.07 15.56
C TRP A 357 -10.53 -8.95 14.96
N GLU A 358 -9.96 -7.75 14.87
CA GLU A 358 -10.55 -6.57 14.22
C GLU A 358 -9.69 -6.17 13.03
N ALA A 359 -10.33 -5.81 11.92
CA ALA A 359 -9.62 -5.29 10.76
C ALA A 359 -8.98 -3.93 11.09
N CYS A 360 -7.71 -3.77 10.75
CA CYS A 360 -6.98 -2.51 10.83
C CYS A 360 -6.98 -1.85 9.45
N GLY A 361 -7.31 -0.56 9.41
CA GLY A 361 -7.48 0.23 8.20
C GLY A 361 -7.01 1.69 8.39
N PRO A 362 -7.33 2.58 7.44
CA PRO A 362 -8.15 2.34 6.24
C PRO A 362 -7.39 1.59 5.13
N ALA A 363 -8.12 0.97 4.20
CA ALA A 363 -7.55 0.03 3.22
C ALA A 363 -6.55 0.66 2.23
N ASN A 364 -6.63 1.97 1.99
CA ASN A 364 -5.66 2.75 1.21
C ASN A 364 -4.33 3.00 1.95
N HIS A 365 -4.23 2.61 3.22
CA HIS A 365 -3.05 2.77 4.05
C HIS A 365 -2.55 1.43 4.59
N ARG A 366 -3.46 0.60 5.12
CA ARG A 366 -3.11 -0.67 5.74
C ARG A 366 -4.29 -1.63 5.74
N ARG A 367 -3.99 -2.92 5.70
CA ARG A 367 -4.96 -3.99 5.84
C ARG A 367 -4.30 -5.17 6.52
N TYR A 368 -4.67 -5.41 7.77
CA TYR A 368 -4.30 -6.60 8.56
C TYR A 368 -5.29 -6.71 9.72
N HIS A 369 -5.09 -7.65 10.64
CA HIS A 369 -5.97 -7.78 11.80
C HIS A 369 -5.24 -7.57 13.12
N VAL A 370 -5.89 -6.92 14.07
CA VAL A 370 -5.39 -6.72 15.45
C VAL A 370 -6.32 -7.43 16.44
N ALA A 371 -5.74 -8.08 17.45
CA ALA A 371 -6.52 -8.76 18.48
C ALA A 371 -7.09 -7.75 19.51
N LYS A 372 -8.37 -7.91 19.86
CA LYS A 372 -8.97 -7.22 20.99
C LYS A 372 -8.32 -7.66 22.31
N PRO A 373 -7.75 -6.75 23.12
CA PRO A 373 -7.06 -7.10 24.38
C PRO A 373 -7.90 -7.95 25.35
N SER A 374 -9.21 -7.70 25.41
CA SER A 374 -10.15 -8.45 26.28
C SER A 374 -10.40 -9.90 25.87
N SER A 375 -9.96 -10.29 24.67
CA SER A 375 -10.11 -11.66 24.14
C SER A 375 -8.81 -12.47 24.14
N LEU A 376 -7.69 -11.85 24.56
CA LEU A 376 -6.39 -12.50 24.56
C LEU A 376 -6.32 -13.61 25.62
N PRO A 377 -5.70 -14.76 25.31
CA PRO A 377 -5.41 -15.79 26.29
C PRO A 377 -4.45 -15.28 27.38
N VAL A 378 -4.54 -15.88 28.57
CA VAL A 378 -3.82 -15.44 29.77
C VAL A 378 -2.32 -15.31 29.54
N VAL A 379 -1.67 -16.30 28.91
CA VAL A 379 -0.22 -16.26 28.63
C VAL A 379 0.17 -15.08 27.74
N VAL A 380 -0.63 -14.77 26.71
CA VAL A 380 -0.40 -13.63 25.81
C VAL A 380 -0.58 -12.33 26.58
N SER A 381 -1.64 -12.21 27.39
CA SER A 381 -1.86 -11.04 28.25
C SER A 381 -0.74 -10.84 29.27
N GLN A 382 -0.21 -11.90 29.87
CA GLN A 382 0.94 -11.82 30.77
C GLN A 382 2.20 -11.38 30.04
N PHE A 383 2.42 -11.87 28.82
CA PHE A 383 3.54 -11.42 28.01
C PHE A 383 3.43 -9.93 27.64
N LEU A 384 2.25 -9.44 27.24
CA LEU A 384 2.04 -8.01 27.00
C LEU A 384 2.21 -7.16 28.26
N LYS A 385 1.80 -7.65 29.44
CA LYS A 385 2.10 -6.99 30.73
C LYS A 385 3.60 -6.89 30.98
N LEU A 386 4.38 -7.91 30.62
CA LEU A 386 5.84 -7.85 30.69
C LEU A 386 6.37 -6.75 29.77
N LEU A 387 5.94 -6.72 28.50
CA LEU A 387 6.33 -5.69 27.53
C LEU A 387 5.97 -4.26 27.98
N GLN A 388 4.88 -4.09 28.73
CA GLN A 388 4.52 -2.79 29.33
C GLN A 388 5.27 -2.50 30.65
N SER A 389 5.99 -3.45 31.23
CA SER A 389 6.55 -3.30 32.59
C SER A 389 7.81 -2.45 32.64
N LYS A 390 8.10 -1.82 33.78
CA LYS A 390 9.39 -1.13 34.00
C LYS A 390 10.60 -2.05 33.79
N LEU A 391 10.48 -3.33 34.16
CA LEU A 391 11.53 -4.33 33.94
C LEU A 391 11.89 -4.44 32.45
N TRP A 392 10.89 -4.42 31.58
CA TRP A 392 11.11 -4.44 30.13
C TRP A 392 11.75 -3.16 29.61
N PHE A 393 11.33 -1.99 30.11
CA PHE A 393 11.94 -0.72 29.74
C PHE A 393 13.42 -0.68 30.14
N TRP A 394 13.77 -1.15 31.34
CA TRP A 394 15.17 -1.31 31.75
C TRP A 394 15.94 -2.26 30.83
N PHE A 395 15.38 -3.42 30.51
CA PHE A 395 15.98 -4.36 29.58
C PHE A 395 16.22 -3.74 28.19
N LEU A 396 15.25 -2.98 27.65
CA LEU A 396 15.44 -2.24 26.40
C LEU A 396 16.55 -1.19 26.52
N SER A 397 16.62 -0.47 27.65
CA SER A 397 17.67 0.53 27.90
C SER A 397 19.07 -0.10 27.92
N GLU A 398 19.19 -1.31 28.46
CA GLU A 398 20.43 -2.10 28.47
C GLU A 398 20.81 -2.64 27.09
N CYS A 399 19.85 -2.86 26.19
CA CYS A 399 20.09 -3.40 24.85
C CYS A 399 20.20 -2.34 23.75
N THR A 400 19.60 -1.16 23.93
CA THR A 400 19.41 -0.17 22.86
C THR A 400 19.86 1.23 23.29
N VAL A 401 18.96 2.22 23.30
CA VAL A 401 19.20 3.58 23.77
C VAL A 401 18.67 3.76 25.18
N ASP A 402 19.06 4.83 25.86
CA ASP A 402 18.57 5.10 27.21
C ASP A 402 17.05 5.37 27.20
N ILE A 403 16.30 4.46 27.80
CA ILE A 403 14.85 4.58 28.04
C ILE A 403 14.59 4.34 29.53
N ASP A 404 14.61 5.41 30.31
CA ASP A 404 14.47 5.35 31.77
C ASP A 404 12.98 5.39 32.18
N PRO A 405 12.41 4.26 32.69
CA PRO A 405 11.02 4.20 33.14
C PRO A 405 10.71 5.01 34.40
N ASP A 406 11.73 5.53 35.09
CA ASP A 406 11.61 6.41 36.26
C ASP A 406 11.91 7.88 35.93
N SER A 407 12.19 8.20 34.67
CA SER A 407 12.42 9.57 34.21
C SER A 407 11.19 10.46 34.37
N ARG A 408 11.42 11.76 34.63
CA ARG A 408 10.36 12.77 34.80
C ARG A 408 9.46 12.91 33.58
N SER A 409 10.00 12.79 32.36
CA SER A 409 9.18 12.90 31.15
C SER A 409 8.27 11.69 30.94
N THR A 410 8.47 10.60 31.71
CA THR A 410 7.78 9.31 31.67
C THR A 410 7.76 8.71 30.27
N PRO A 411 8.55 7.68 29.97
CA PRO A 411 8.54 7.09 28.64
C PRO A 411 7.20 6.43 28.35
N LYS A 412 6.88 6.29 27.06
CA LYS A 412 5.59 5.77 26.60
C LYS A 412 5.82 4.59 25.66
N CYS A 413 4.82 3.72 25.54
CA CYS A 413 4.82 2.67 24.52
C CYS A 413 3.43 2.47 23.92
N TRP A 414 3.36 1.84 22.76
CA TRP A 414 2.15 1.21 22.27
C TRP A 414 2.52 -0.15 21.69
N PHE A 415 1.55 -1.05 21.63
CA PHE A 415 1.76 -2.36 21.03
C PHE A 415 0.46 -2.95 20.49
N GLU A 416 0.63 -3.84 19.50
CA GLU A 416 -0.44 -4.58 18.87
C GLU A 416 -0.06 -6.06 18.79
N VAL A 417 -1.07 -6.91 18.96
CA VAL A 417 -1.01 -8.32 18.57
C VAL A 417 -1.69 -8.42 17.22
N GLN A 418 -0.89 -8.63 16.18
CA GLN A 418 -1.32 -8.63 14.79
C GLN A 418 -1.42 -10.07 14.26
N ARG A 419 -2.40 -10.31 13.39
CA ARG A 419 -2.49 -11.48 12.54
C ARG A 419 -2.36 -11.03 11.09
N TRP A 420 -1.44 -11.68 10.39
CA TRP A 420 -1.14 -11.45 8.99
C TRP A 420 -1.53 -12.68 8.19
N GLN A 421 -2.25 -12.48 7.08
CA GLN A 421 -2.69 -13.52 6.16
C GLN A 421 -2.60 -13.03 4.71
N ALA A 422 -2.77 -13.94 3.75
CA ALA A 422 -2.80 -13.60 2.34
C ALA A 422 -3.75 -12.43 2.06
N GLY A 423 -3.27 -11.40 1.36
CA GLY A 423 -4.00 -10.17 1.08
C GLY A 423 -3.71 -9.02 2.04
N ASP A 424 -2.98 -9.25 3.13
CA ASP A 424 -2.64 -8.19 4.11
C ASP A 424 -1.39 -7.39 3.67
N TYR A 425 -1.35 -6.10 4.01
CA TYR A 425 -0.29 -5.15 3.61
C TYR A 425 -0.29 -3.87 4.45
N THR A 426 0.76 -3.07 4.30
CA THR A 426 0.69 -1.61 4.45
C THR A 426 1.14 -0.93 3.15
N VAL A 427 0.80 0.35 2.99
CA VAL A 427 1.19 1.24 1.89
C VAL A 427 1.75 2.52 2.53
N LEU A 428 2.71 3.15 1.88
CA LEU A 428 3.27 4.41 2.34
C LEU A 428 2.29 5.55 2.10
N VAL A 429 2.14 6.42 3.09
CA VAL A 429 1.37 7.67 2.99
C VAL A 429 2.24 8.80 3.52
N ASP A 430 2.13 9.99 2.93
CA ASP A 430 3.05 11.11 3.22
C ASP A 430 2.98 11.57 4.68
N ASP A 431 1.78 11.62 5.26
CA ASP A 431 1.52 12.20 6.57
C ASP A 431 1.08 11.15 7.61
N ASP A 432 1.67 9.94 7.61
CA ASP A 432 1.44 8.99 8.72
C ASP A 432 2.04 9.56 10.01
N PRO A 433 1.22 9.92 11.02
CA PRO A 433 1.75 10.51 12.25
C PRO A 433 2.65 9.54 13.03
N LEU A 434 2.58 8.23 12.77
CA LEU A 434 3.53 7.27 13.33
C LEU A 434 4.95 7.46 12.80
N ASN A 435 5.14 7.95 11.57
CA ASN A 435 6.48 8.20 11.02
C ASN A 435 7.20 9.36 11.75
N ASN A 436 6.46 10.19 12.48
CA ASN A 436 7.01 11.32 13.23
C ASN A 436 7.37 10.97 14.67
N MET A 437 7.19 9.71 15.08
CA MET A 437 7.43 9.28 16.46
C MET A 437 8.78 8.55 16.58
N THR A 438 9.79 9.27 17.06
CA THR A 438 11.09 8.67 17.40
C THR A 438 10.94 7.65 18.54
N GLY A 439 11.59 6.49 18.41
CA GLY A 439 11.56 5.44 19.41
C GLY A 439 12.28 4.18 18.98
N ILE A 440 12.04 3.10 19.73
CA ILE A 440 12.50 1.75 19.45
C ILE A 440 11.31 0.90 19.08
N ASP A 441 11.29 0.43 17.84
CA ASP A 441 10.34 -0.57 17.39
C ASP A 441 10.82 -1.98 17.76
N VAL A 442 9.93 -2.80 18.28
CA VAL A 442 10.18 -4.19 18.67
C VAL A 442 9.24 -5.10 17.91
N HIS A 443 9.81 -6.09 17.23
CA HIS A 443 9.11 -7.08 16.42
C HIS A 443 9.36 -8.48 16.98
N LEU A 444 8.29 -9.24 17.19
CA LEU A 444 8.32 -10.65 17.57
C LEU A 444 7.31 -11.42 16.73
N TYR A 445 7.76 -12.48 16.06
CA TYR A 445 6.90 -13.29 15.19
C TYR A 445 6.65 -14.69 15.75
N PHE A 446 5.46 -15.22 15.42
CA PHE A 446 4.98 -16.52 15.87
C PHE A 446 4.25 -17.23 14.72
N GLY A 447 4.46 -18.53 14.57
CA GLY A 447 3.82 -19.35 13.54
C GLY A 447 4.29 -19.03 12.11
N VAL A 448 5.48 -18.43 11.96
CA VAL A 448 6.08 -18.20 10.64
C VAL A 448 6.53 -19.54 10.06
N GLU A 449 5.88 -20.00 8.99
CA GLU A 449 6.38 -21.11 8.17
C GLU A 449 7.40 -20.60 7.14
N HIS A 450 7.91 -21.46 6.24
CA HIS A 450 8.76 -21.03 5.13
C HIS A 450 8.04 -20.03 4.21
N GLN A 451 8.14 -18.74 4.55
CA GLN A 451 7.65 -17.64 3.74
C GLN A 451 8.53 -17.50 2.52
N LYS A 452 7.88 -17.26 1.38
CA LYS A 452 8.59 -17.08 0.12
C LYS A 452 8.63 -15.62 -0.28
N HIS A 453 7.54 -14.88 -0.05
CA HIS A 453 7.35 -13.54 -0.61
C HIS A 453 6.33 -12.72 0.21
N GLY A 454 6.74 -11.58 0.76
CA GLY A 454 5.84 -10.65 1.46
C GLY A 454 5.81 -10.88 2.98
N GLY A 455 5.18 -9.96 3.73
CA GLY A 455 5.21 -9.94 5.20
C GLY A 455 6.49 -9.34 5.81
N GLU A 456 7.53 -9.16 4.99
CA GLU A 456 8.75 -8.42 5.29
C GLU A 456 8.46 -6.96 5.65
N VAL A 457 9.19 -6.44 6.65
CA VAL A 457 9.10 -5.04 7.07
C VAL A 457 10.32 -4.27 6.55
N TYR A 458 10.06 -3.13 5.91
CA TYR A 458 11.07 -2.21 5.41
C TYR A 458 10.99 -0.90 6.21
N TYR A 459 12.14 -0.46 6.68
CA TYR A 459 12.36 0.87 7.23
C TYR A 459 13.05 1.69 6.16
N LEU A 460 12.42 2.78 5.76
CA LEU A 460 12.88 3.66 4.72
C LEU A 460 13.36 4.96 5.36
N GLY A 461 14.55 5.41 5.00
CA GLY A 461 15.11 6.67 5.49
C GLY A 461 14.30 7.88 5.02
N PRO A 462 14.41 9.03 5.71
CA PRO A 462 13.67 10.25 5.37
C PRO A 462 14.16 10.90 4.07
N ASP A 463 15.40 10.63 3.67
CA ASP A 463 16.02 11.19 2.48
C ASP A 463 15.54 10.45 1.22
N ARG A 464 15.28 11.24 0.18
CA ARG A 464 14.92 10.74 -1.15
C ARG A 464 16.12 10.82 -2.09
N ASP A 465 16.26 9.83 -2.94
CA ASP A 465 17.23 9.83 -4.03
C ASP A 465 16.86 10.86 -5.13
N ASP A 466 17.73 11.00 -6.14
CA ASP A 466 17.51 11.90 -7.28
C ASP A 466 16.24 11.54 -8.10
N GLU A 467 15.71 10.32 -7.95
CA GLU A 467 14.48 9.84 -8.57
C GLU A 467 13.25 10.00 -7.66
N GLY A 468 13.43 10.51 -6.44
CA GLY A 468 12.38 10.74 -5.44
C GLY A 468 12.01 9.51 -4.61
N ASN A 469 12.75 8.40 -4.71
CA ASN A 469 12.50 7.19 -3.91
C ASN A 469 13.15 7.29 -2.53
N LEU A 470 12.49 6.73 -1.51
CA LEU A 470 13.10 6.59 -0.18
C LEU A 470 14.11 5.44 -0.19
N GLU A 471 15.24 5.65 0.49
CA GLU A 471 16.29 4.63 0.59
C GLU A 471 15.97 3.59 1.68
N GLU A 472 16.24 2.31 1.40
CA GLU A 472 16.14 1.24 2.39
C GLU A 472 17.22 1.41 3.46
N ALA A 473 16.79 1.70 4.69
CA ALA A 473 17.66 1.80 5.87
C ALA A 473 17.81 0.46 6.58
N PHE A 474 16.70 -0.28 6.73
CA PHE A 474 16.68 -1.60 7.35
C PHE A 474 15.56 -2.45 6.79
N HIS A 475 15.79 -3.76 6.72
CA HIS A 475 14.82 -4.74 6.25
C HIS A 475 14.78 -5.93 7.22
N LEU A 476 13.57 -6.38 7.54
CA LEU A 476 13.27 -7.44 8.48
C LEU A 476 12.39 -8.51 7.83
N GLU A 477 12.94 -9.72 7.74
CA GLU A 477 12.17 -10.92 7.39
C GLU A 477 11.44 -11.46 8.63
N PRO A 478 10.20 -11.95 8.51
CA PRO A 478 9.52 -12.63 9.60
C PRO A 478 10.32 -13.87 10.05
N GLU A 479 10.68 -13.92 11.33
CA GLU A 479 11.42 -15.04 11.92
C GLU A 479 10.86 -15.40 13.29
N ASN A 480 10.55 -16.67 13.48
CA ASN A 480 10.02 -17.18 14.75
C ASN A 480 11.02 -16.98 15.90
N ASN A 481 10.49 -16.52 17.04
CA ASN A 481 11.23 -16.42 18.29
C ASN A 481 12.50 -15.54 18.22
N THR A 482 12.53 -14.57 17.31
CA THR A 482 13.57 -13.53 17.27
C THR A 482 12.95 -12.20 17.69
N ALA A 483 13.51 -11.58 18.73
CA ALA A 483 13.16 -10.20 19.07
C ALA A 483 14.06 -9.25 18.27
N THR A 484 13.48 -8.58 17.28
CA THR A 484 14.19 -7.56 16.51
C THR A 484 13.83 -6.19 17.04
N MET A 485 14.84 -5.41 17.41
CA MET A 485 14.71 -4.03 17.84
C MET A 485 15.30 -3.12 16.77
N VAL A 486 14.58 -2.05 16.41
CA VAL A 486 14.99 -1.11 15.36
C VAL A 486 14.80 0.31 15.87
N ALA A 487 15.80 1.17 15.70
CA ALA A 487 15.63 2.59 15.95
C ALA A 487 14.72 3.18 14.87
N HIS A 488 13.58 3.71 15.28
CA HIS A 488 12.72 4.52 14.44
C HIS A 488 13.05 5.98 14.70
N ILE A 489 13.50 6.69 13.68
CA ILE A 489 13.84 8.10 13.75
C ILE A 489 12.72 8.88 13.05
N GLU A 490 12.39 10.07 13.56
CA GLU A 490 11.44 10.98 12.92
C GLU A 490 11.71 11.14 11.42
N GLY A 491 10.65 10.97 10.62
CA GLY A 491 10.69 11.02 9.16
C GLY A 491 10.97 9.67 8.48
N MET A 492 11.30 8.62 9.24
CA MET A 492 11.41 7.28 8.67
C MET A 492 10.02 6.71 8.36
N ALA A 493 9.88 6.08 7.20
CA ALA A 493 8.66 5.40 6.82
C ALA A 493 8.79 3.89 7.06
N VAL A 494 7.70 3.25 7.52
CA VAL A 494 7.67 1.80 7.76
C VAL A 494 6.63 1.14 6.88
N LEU A 495 7.07 0.14 6.13
CA LEU A 495 6.24 -0.61 5.19
C LEU A 495 6.27 -2.09 5.53
N THR A 496 5.12 -2.73 5.66
CA THR A 496 5.03 -4.20 5.61
C THR A 496 4.52 -4.61 4.25
N LYS A 497 5.36 -5.34 3.51
CA LYS A 497 5.10 -5.72 2.12
C LYS A 497 3.89 -6.65 2.01
N TYR A 498 3.09 -6.46 0.97
CA TYR A 498 1.93 -7.31 0.65
C TYR A 498 2.24 -8.80 0.76
N LEU A 499 1.45 -9.50 1.57
CA LEU A 499 1.57 -10.95 1.79
C LEU A 499 0.71 -11.69 0.77
N ASP A 500 1.36 -12.32 -0.20
CA ASP A 500 0.64 -12.98 -1.29
C ASP A 500 0.05 -14.35 -0.91
N HIS A 501 -0.88 -14.85 -1.74
CA HIS A 501 -1.64 -16.09 -1.49
C HIS A 501 -0.81 -17.36 -1.30
N ARG A 502 0.49 -17.35 -1.61
CA ARG A 502 1.36 -18.52 -1.46
C ARG A 502 1.81 -18.72 -0.01
N ASN A 503 1.64 -17.70 0.83
CA ASN A 503 2.10 -17.72 2.22
C ASN A 503 1.00 -18.17 3.18
N LYS A 504 1.41 -18.78 4.29
CA LYS A 504 0.51 -19.11 5.39
C LYS A 504 0.35 -17.92 6.34
N PRO A 505 -0.78 -17.84 7.05
CA PRO A 505 -0.94 -16.83 8.08
C PRO A 505 0.10 -16.97 9.20
N PHE A 506 0.49 -15.85 9.78
CA PHE A 506 1.36 -15.79 10.95
C PHE A 506 0.90 -14.70 11.92
N PHE A 507 1.48 -14.68 13.10
CA PHE A 507 1.22 -13.65 14.11
C PHE A 507 2.47 -12.83 14.38
N LYS A 508 2.25 -11.57 14.73
CA LYS A 508 3.30 -10.62 15.06
C LYS A 508 2.88 -9.80 16.27
N ILE A 509 3.76 -9.68 17.26
CA ILE A 509 3.64 -8.66 18.29
C ILE A 509 4.56 -7.52 17.88
N CYS A 510 3.98 -6.34 17.65
CA CYS A 510 4.67 -5.12 17.27
C CYS A 510 4.51 -4.11 18.39
N ALA A 511 5.60 -3.43 18.76
CA ALA A 511 5.56 -2.42 19.81
C ALA A 511 6.51 -1.27 19.48
N ARG A 512 6.18 -0.04 19.89
CA ARG A 512 7.10 1.09 19.87
C ARG A 512 7.29 1.63 21.28
N TYR A 513 8.52 1.94 21.64
CA TYR A 513 8.90 2.55 22.92
C TYR A 513 9.58 3.88 22.66
N SER A 514 9.10 4.95 23.27
CA SER A 514 9.71 6.27 23.14
C SER A 514 10.06 6.83 24.51
N GLN A 515 11.26 7.40 24.61
CA GLN A 515 11.55 8.34 25.68
C GLN A 515 10.73 9.58 25.37
N SER A 516 9.73 9.87 26.21
CA SER A 516 8.86 11.02 26.04
C SER A 516 9.73 12.29 25.96
N LEU A 517 9.64 12.97 24.82
CA LEU A 517 10.09 14.33 24.60
C LEU A 517 8.83 15.12 24.18
N ASP A 518 7.80 15.11 25.04
CA ASP A 518 6.67 16.05 24.90
C ASP A 518 7.20 17.50 25.01
#